data_AF-A0A7X7TDE8-F1
#
_entry.id   AF-A0A7X7TDE8-F1
#
_cell.length_a   1.000
_cell.length_b   1.000
_cell.length_c   1.000
_cell.angle_alpha   90.00
_cell.angle_beta   90.00
_cell.angle_gamma   90.00
#
_symmetry.space_group_name_H-M   'P 1'
#
loop_
_entity.id
_entity.type
_entity.pdbx_description
1 polymer ?
#
loop_
_entity_poly.entity_id
_entity_poly.type
_entity_poly.pdbx_seq_one_letter_code
_entity_poly.pdbx_strand_id
1 'polypeptide(L)'
;MKTLMALSILSITFCGCIVVTKCDPCKSRPCTYCPPVVINEPIIAEINAACSLISESDKFQLFAGLASRPGLSDNAQIYLVRKTSDCFISETNKFDIIQTLIHNPVFSPAAKAEILNKLNMFISESSKHAILDEFNRMALNPPPPAQISPPAMAPAPTNP
;
A
#
# COMPACT_ATOMS: atom_id res chain seq x y z
N MET A 1 -5.21 54.64 -22.43
CA MET A 1 -5.40 53.52 -23.38
C MET A 1 -5.65 52.26 -22.56
N LYS A 2 -6.82 51.65 -22.72
CA LYS A 2 -7.30 50.48 -21.97
C LYS A 2 -7.10 49.25 -22.86
N THR A 3 -6.15 48.37 -22.55
CA THR A 3 -6.03 47.08 -23.23
C THR A 3 -6.77 46.02 -22.41
N LEU A 4 -7.82 45.52 -23.04
CA LEU A 4 -8.84 44.60 -22.54
C LEU A 4 -8.24 43.24 -22.15
N MET A 5 -8.61 42.73 -20.98
CA MET A 5 -8.47 41.34 -20.57
C MET A 5 -9.30 40.44 -21.51
N ALA A 6 -8.64 39.51 -22.20
CA ALA A 6 -9.29 38.38 -22.85
C ALA A 6 -8.84 37.09 -22.13
N LEU A 7 -9.44 36.84 -20.96
CA LEU A 7 -9.25 35.62 -20.19
C LEU A 7 -10.20 34.55 -20.76
N SER A 8 -9.74 33.83 -21.78
CA SER A 8 -10.50 32.70 -22.34
C SER A 8 -10.44 31.52 -21.36
N ILE A 9 -11.49 31.37 -20.56
CA ILE A 9 -11.73 30.22 -19.69
C ILE A 9 -12.01 29.01 -20.59
N LEU A 10 -10.97 28.22 -20.86
CA LEU A 10 -11.09 26.95 -21.56
C LEU A 10 -11.57 25.90 -20.54
N SER A 11 -12.90 25.79 -20.36
CA SER A 11 -13.51 24.71 -19.58
C SER A 11 -13.29 23.38 -20.28
N ILE A 12 -12.17 22.71 -19.96
CA ILE A 12 -11.94 21.32 -20.34
C ILE A 12 -12.84 20.46 -19.47
N THR A 13 -14.04 20.21 -19.98
CA THR A 13 -14.96 19.23 -19.39
C THR A 13 -14.42 17.86 -19.78
N PHE A 14 -13.53 17.30 -18.96
CA PHE A 14 -13.15 15.90 -19.07
C PHE A 14 -14.39 15.05 -18.77
N CYS A 15 -15.16 14.74 -19.80
CA CYS A 15 -16.14 13.67 -19.78
C CYS A 15 -15.35 12.37 -19.62
N GLY A 16 -15.24 11.88 -18.39
CA GLY A 16 -14.57 10.63 -18.08
C GLY A 16 -15.27 9.48 -18.78
N CYS A 17 -14.66 8.97 -19.84
CA CYS A 17 -15.01 7.64 -20.34
C CYS A 17 -14.62 6.63 -19.26
N ILE A 18 -15.61 6.02 -18.62
CA ILE A 18 -15.39 4.78 -17.86
C ILE A 18 -15.08 3.71 -18.91
N VAL A 19 -13.78 3.41 -19.07
CA VAL A 19 -13.37 2.21 -19.79
C VAL A 19 -13.70 1.03 -18.90
N VAL A 20 -14.88 0.45 -19.11
CA VAL A 20 -15.17 -0.91 -18.64
C VAL A 20 -14.30 -1.83 -19.50
N THR A 21 -13.15 -2.22 -18.97
CA THR A 21 -12.37 -3.33 -19.49
C THR A 21 -13.26 -4.57 -19.42
N LYS A 22 -13.81 -4.96 -20.58
CA LYS A 22 -14.35 -6.30 -20.75
C LYS A 22 -13.20 -7.25 -20.46
N CYS A 23 -13.26 -7.96 -19.33
CA CYS A 23 -12.45 -9.15 -19.14
C CYS A 23 -12.76 -10.09 -20.31
N ASP A 24 -11.72 -10.44 -21.08
CA ASP A 24 -11.83 -11.48 -22.08
C ASP A 24 -12.44 -12.74 -21.44
N PRO A 25 -13.45 -13.35 -22.07
CA PRO A 25 -14.13 -14.50 -21.49
C PRO A 25 -13.15 -15.67 -21.39
N CYS A 26 -12.69 -16.00 -20.18
CA CYS A 26 -12.10 -17.29 -19.86
C CYS A 26 -13.10 -18.38 -20.25
N LYS A 27 -12.82 -19.05 -21.36
CA LYS A 27 -13.76 -19.88 -22.13
C LYS A 27 -14.06 -21.26 -21.51
N SER A 28 -13.98 -21.46 -20.20
CA SER A 28 -14.18 -22.83 -19.67
C SER A 28 -14.70 -23.02 -18.25
N ARG A 29 -14.98 -21.98 -17.44
CA ARG A 29 -15.74 -22.18 -16.19
C ARG A 29 -16.63 -20.97 -15.89
N PRO A 30 -17.89 -21.17 -15.44
CA PRO A 30 -18.69 -20.08 -14.91
C PRO A 30 -17.96 -19.53 -13.69
N CYS A 31 -17.37 -18.34 -13.83
CA CYS A 31 -16.85 -17.59 -12.69
C CYS A 31 -18.03 -17.33 -11.77
N THR A 32 -18.11 -18.13 -10.71
CA THR A 32 -18.96 -17.84 -9.55
C THR A 32 -18.58 -16.45 -9.11
N TYR A 33 -19.55 -15.54 -9.22
CA TYR A 33 -19.50 -14.15 -8.80
C TYR A 33 -18.56 -14.01 -7.60
N CYS A 34 -17.33 -13.52 -7.82
CA CYS A 34 -16.44 -13.21 -6.72
C CYS A 34 -17.04 -11.94 -6.10
N PRO A 35 -17.68 -12.02 -4.92
CA PRO A 35 -18.17 -10.81 -4.29
C PRO A 35 -16.98 -9.87 -4.11
N PRO A 36 -17.14 -8.56 -4.31
CA PRO A 36 -16.09 -7.62 -3.97
C PRO A 36 -15.69 -7.92 -2.53
N VAL A 37 -14.42 -8.26 -2.31
CA VAL A 37 -13.90 -8.47 -0.96
C VAL A 37 -14.03 -7.12 -0.28
N VAL A 38 -15.08 -6.96 0.52
CA VAL A 38 -15.28 -5.77 1.34
C VAL A 38 -14.29 -5.88 2.48
N ILE A 39 -13.09 -5.37 2.26
CA ILE A 39 -12.06 -5.26 3.29
C ILE A 39 -12.51 -4.13 4.24
N ASN A 40 -13.42 -4.45 5.16
CA ASN A 40 -13.90 -3.56 6.22
C ASN A 40 -12.85 -3.45 7.34
N GLU A 41 -11.63 -3.07 6.98
CA GLU A 41 -10.61 -2.76 7.97
C GLU A 41 -10.56 -1.25 8.22
N PRO A 42 -10.63 -0.78 9.48
CA PRO A 42 -10.57 0.65 9.80
C PRO A 42 -9.30 1.31 9.24
N ILE A 43 -8.20 0.55 9.13
CA ILE A 43 -6.94 1.01 8.53
C ILE A 43 -7.12 1.42 7.05
N ILE A 44 -7.97 0.71 6.29
CA ILE A 44 -8.23 1.05 4.89
C ILE A 44 -8.95 2.39 4.79
N ALA A 45 -9.87 2.67 5.73
CA ALA A 45 -10.52 3.97 5.83
C ALA A 45 -9.51 5.07 6.21
N GLU A 46 -8.58 4.81 7.14
CA GLU A 46 -7.49 5.73 7.50
C GLU A 46 -6.59 6.05 6.30
N ILE A 47 -6.19 5.04 5.51
CA ILE A 47 -5.38 5.22 4.29
C ILE A 47 -6.13 6.10 3.28
N ASN A 48 -7.44 5.86 3.09
CA ASN A 48 -8.25 6.66 2.17
C ASN A 48 -8.41 8.11 2.66
N ALA A 49 -8.64 8.31 3.95
CA ALA A 49 -8.70 9.63 4.55
C ALA A 49 -7.37 10.37 4.37
N ALA A 50 -6.23 9.71 4.63
CA ALA A 50 -4.91 10.27 4.40
C ALA A 50 -4.69 10.66 2.94
N CYS A 51 -5.07 9.81 1.98
CA CYS A 51 -4.93 10.11 0.56
C CYS A 51 -5.77 11.31 0.10
N SER A 52 -6.90 11.58 0.77
CA SER A 52 -7.80 12.69 0.46
C SER A 52 -7.27 14.07 0.91
N LEU A 53 -6.18 14.11 1.69
CA LEU A 53 -5.56 15.37 2.09
C LEU A 53 -5.03 16.14 0.89
N ILE A 54 -5.00 17.47 0.98
CA ILE A 54 -4.50 18.33 -0.10
C ILE A 54 -2.97 18.43 -0.04
N SER A 55 -2.41 18.57 1.17
CA SER A 55 -0.97 18.70 1.42
C SER A 55 -0.24 17.37 1.25
N GLU A 56 0.76 17.32 0.37
CA GLU A 56 1.58 16.11 0.21
C GLU A 56 2.43 15.81 1.46
N SER A 57 2.85 16.84 2.21
CA SER A 57 3.53 16.66 3.51
C SER A 57 2.63 15.96 4.52
N ASP A 58 1.35 16.33 4.59
CA ASP A 58 0.41 15.76 5.56
C ASP A 58 0.06 14.32 5.17
N LYS A 59 -0.11 14.06 3.86
CA LYS A 59 -0.20 12.69 3.35
C LYS A 59 1.01 11.87 3.77
N PHE A 60 2.22 12.39 3.55
CA PHE A 60 3.46 11.69 3.85
C PHE A 60 3.54 11.32 5.33
N GLN A 61 3.29 12.28 6.23
CA GLN A 61 3.31 12.02 7.67
C GLN A 61 2.34 10.92 8.07
N LEU A 62 1.11 10.94 7.55
CA LEU A 62 0.13 9.89 7.86
C LEU A 62 0.50 8.54 7.26
N PHE A 63 0.96 8.47 6.01
CA PHE A 63 1.35 7.22 5.37
C PHE A 63 2.60 6.60 6.02
N ALA A 64 3.61 7.40 6.35
CA ALA A 64 4.79 6.94 7.08
C ALA A 64 4.41 6.43 8.48
N GLY A 65 3.54 7.16 9.18
CA GLY A 65 2.95 6.73 10.45
C GLY A 65 2.25 5.38 10.32
N LEU A 66 1.36 5.24 9.33
CA LEU A 66 0.67 3.98 9.04
C LEU A 66 1.64 2.85 8.72
N ALA A 67 2.62 3.06 7.83
CA ALA A 67 3.63 2.07 7.45
C ALA A 67 4.44 1.54 8.64
N SER A 68 4.69 2.38 9.65
CA SER A 68 5.42 2.01 10.85
C SER A 68 4.59 1.23 11.89
N ARG A 69 3.27 1.14 11.73
CA ARG A 69 2.39 0.51 12.74
C ARG A 69 2.65 -1.00 12.82
N PRO A 70 2.91 -1.56 14.02
CA PRO A 70 2.99 -3.00 14.17
C PRO A 70 1.60 -3.62 13.97
N GLY A 71 1.56 -4.87 13.48
CA GLY A 71 0.33 -5.64 13.33
C GLY A 71 -0.57 -5.21 12.18
N LEU A 72 -0.05 -4.51 11.16
CA LEU A 72 -0.80 -4.30 9.91
C LEU A 72 -1.10 -5.66 9.26
N SER A 73 -2.37 -5.88 8.92
CA SER A 73 -2.78 -7.05 8.13
C SER A 73 -2.10 -7.05 6.75
N ASP A 74 -1.89 -8.22 6.17
CA ASP A 74 -1.34 -8.34 4.80
C ASP A 74 -2.14 -7.50 3.80
N ASN A 75 -3.48 -7.49 3.92
CA ASN A 75 -4.37 -6.71 3.08
C ASN A 75 -4.17 -5.20 3.24
N ALA A 76 -4.01 -4.71 4.48
CA ALA A 76 -3.72 -3.30 4.75
C ALA A 76 -2.35 -2.90 4.18
N GLN A 77 -1.33 -3.76 4.30
CA GLN A 77 -0.01 -3.48 3.74
C GLN A 77 -0.05 -3.41 2.19
N ILE A 78 -0.70 -4.36 1.52
CA ILE A 78 -0.90 -4.32 0.05
C ILE A 78 -1.64 -3.04 -0.35
N TYR A 79 -2.71 -2.68 0.37
CA TYR A 79 -3.48 -1.48 0.07
C TYR A 79 -2.66 -0.20 0.26
N LEU A 80 -1.83 -0.14 1.31
CA LEU A 80 -0.92 0.96 1.57
C LEU A 80 0.09 1.14 0.42
N VAL A 81 0.68 0.06 -0.08
CA VAL A 81 1.59 0.09 -1.24
C VAL A 81 0.89 0.65 -2.48
N ARG A 82 -0.31 0.15 -2.79
CA ARG A 82 -1.12 0.63 -3.92
C ARG A 82 -1.40 2.13 -3.82
N LYS A 83 -1.90 2.56 -2.66
CA LYS A 83 -2.23 3.97 -2.42
C LYS A 83 -1.00 4.86 -2.36
N THR A 84 0.15 4.36 -1.93
CA THR A 84 1.42 5.12 -1.98
C THR A 84 1.78 5.45 -3.43
N SER A 85 1.65 4.49 -4.35
CA SER A 85 1.85 4.72 -5.79
C SER A 85 0.90 5.78 -6.35
N ASP A 86 -0.37 5.73 -5.95
CA ASP A 86 -1.45 6.52 -6.56
C ASP A 86 -1.58 7.94 -5.95
N CYS A 87 -1.28 8.11 -4.66
CA CYS A 87 -1.57 9.33 -3.91
C CYS A 87 -0.40 10.33 -3.85
N PHE A 88 0.80 9.91 -4.23
CA PHE A 88 2.03 10.71 -4.17
C PHE A 88 2.60 10.97 -5.56
N ILE A 89 3.11 12.19 -5.77
CA ILE A 89 3.86 12.53 -6.98
C ILE A 89 5.37 12.38 -6.72
N SER A 90 5.85 12.83 -5.55
CA SER A 90 7.26 12.72 -5.18
C SER A 90 7.71 11.27 -5.06
N GLU A 91 8.74 10.90 -5.83
CA GLU A 91 9.38 9.60 -5.71
C GLU A 91 10.03 9.40 -4.34
N THR A 92 10.64 10.45 -3.78
CA THR A 92 11.28 10.40 -2.46
C THR A 92 10.27 10.02 -1.38
N ASN A 93 9.07 10.63 -1.39
CA ASN A 93 8.02 10.29 -0.42
C ASN A 93 7.56 8.84 -0.57
N LYS A 94 7.39 8.36 -1.82
CA LYS A 94 7.06 6.95 -2.07
C LYS A 94 8.15 6.03 -1.51
N PHE A 95 9.41 6.35 -1.78
CA PHE A 95 10.55 5.55 -1.38
C PHE A 95 10.61 5.43 0.15
N ASP A 96 10.51 6.54 0.86
CA ASP A 96 10.57 6.58 2.32
C ASP A 96 9.42 5.80 2.98
N ILE A 97 8.20 5.90 2.43
CA ILE A 97 7.04 5.13 2.93
C ILE A 97 7.25 3.62 2.70
N ILE A 98 7.68 3.23 1.51
CA ILE A 98 7.94 1.83 1.16
C ILE A 98 9.08 1.27 2.01
N GLN A 99 10.16 2.02 2.21
CA GLN A 99 11.27 1.62 3.06
C GLN A 99 10.83 1.46 4.52
N THR A 100 10.01 2.37 5.03
CA THR A 100 9.42 2.26 6.37
C THR A 100 8.58 1.00 6.52
N LEU A 101 7.75 0.69 5.51
CA LEU A 101 6.92 -0.52 5.50
C LEU A 101 7.77 -1.80 5.45
N ILE A 102 8.85 -1.81 4.67
CA ILE A 102 9.77 -2.95 4.56
C ILE A 102 10.46 -3.23 5.90
N HIS A 103 10.86 -2.19 6.62
CA HIS A 103 11.47 -2.33 7.96
C HIS A 103 10.47 -2.67 9.07
N ASN A 104 9.18 -2.81 8.75
CA ASN A 104 8.18 -3.20 9.73
C ASN A 104 8.40 -4.68 10.14
N PRO A 105 8.46 -5.02 11.45
CA PRO A 105 8.70 -6.39 11.90
C PRO A 105 7.68 -7.43 11.39
N VAL A 106 6.47 -6.99 11.03
CA VAL A 106 5.41 -7.84 10.47
C VAL A 106 5.24 -7.65 8.97
N PHE A 107 6.29 -7.22 8.26
CA PHE A 107 6.24 -7.03 6.81
C PHE A 107 5.87 -8.33 6.08
N SER A 108 4.78 -8.27 5.32
CA SER A 108 4.16 -9.45 4.72
C SER A 108 4.80 -9.82 3.37
N PRO A 109 4.96 -11.13 3.07
CA PRO A 109 5.39 -11.57 1.75
C PRO A 109 4.46 -11.10 0.62
N ALA A 110 3.17 -10.93 0.91
CA ALA A 110 2.20 -10.44 -0.06
C ALA A 110 2.43 -8.96 -0.41
N ALA A 111 2.76 -8.11 0.58
CA ALA A 111 3.17 -6.73 0.33
C ALA A 111 4.49 -6.66 -0.44
N LYS A 112 5.47 -7.55 -0.15
CA LYS A 112 6.69 -7.69 -0.95
C LYS A 112 6.38 -7.94 -2.43
N ALA A 113 5.49 -8.90 -2.72
CA ALA A 113 5.09 -9.18 -4.09
C ALA A 113 4.43 -7.97 -4.76
N GLU A 114 3.57 -7.24 -4.06
CA GLU A 114 2.94 -6.02 -4.58
C GLU A 114 3.98 -4.92 -4.90
N ILE A 115 4.97 -4.71 -4.04
CA ILE A 115 6.05 -3.74 -4.27
C ILE A 115 6.87 -4.13 -5.52
N LEU A 116 7.20 -5.41 -5.67
CA LEU A 116 7.93 -5.91 -6.84
C LEU A 116 7.11 -5.72 -8.13
N ASN A 117 5.80 -5.96 -8.09
CA ASN A 117 4.90 -5.73 -9.23
C ASN A 117 4.79 -4.25 -9.60
N LYS A 118 5.01 -3.35 -8.64
CA LYS A 118 4.95 -1.89 -8.81
C LYS A 118 6.32 -1.24 -8.78
N LEU A 119 7.41 -1.97 -9.01
CA LEU A 119 8.77 -1.41 -8.92
C LEU A 119 9.00 -0.26 -9.94
N ASN A 120 8.23 -0.26 -11.02
CA ASN A 120 8.19 0.82 -12.00
C ASN A 120 7.55 2.13 -11.49
N MET A 121 6.97 2.16 -10.29
CA MET A 121 6.51 3.41 -9.65
C MET A 121 7.67 4.33 -9.26
N PHE A 122 8.90 3.79 -9.21
CA PHE A 122 10.14 4.54 -9.07
C PHE A 122 10.75 4.78 -10.44
N ILE A 123 11.12 6.02 -10.74
CA ILE A 123 11.80 6.40 -11.97
C ILE A 123 13.31 6.16 -11.81
N SER A 124 13.87 6.47 -10.64
CA SER A 124 15.29 6.27 -10.35
C SER A 124 15.64 4.78 -10.22
N GLU A 125 16.62 4.33 -11.02
CA GLU A 125 17.20 2.98 -10.89
C GLU A 125 17.88 2.78 -9.53
N SER A 126 18.40 3.84 -8.91
CA SER A 126 19.00 3.74 -7.58
C SER A 126 17.96 3.38 -6.50
N SER A 127 16.77 3.98 -6.54
CA SER A 127 15.66 3.66 -5.64
C SER A 127 15.21 2.20 -5.82
N LYS A 128 15.13 1.72 -7.06
CA LYS A 128 14.79 0.32 -7.36
C LYS A 128 15.82 -0.66 -6.79
N HIS A 129 17.10 -0.41 -7.04
CA HIS A 129 18.18 -1.26 -6.52
C HIS A 129 18.18 -1.26 -4.98
N ALA A 130 18.02 -0.11 -4.34
CA ALA A 130 17.96 -0.03 -2.89
C ALA A 130 16.82 -0.89 -2.29
N ILE A 131 15.64 -0.91 -2.92
CA ILE A 131 14.52 -1.76 -2.49
C ILE A 131 14.83 -3.25 -2.69
N LEU A 132 15.43 -3.61 -3.82
CA LEU A 132 15.80 -5.00 -4.12
C LEU A 132 16.89 -5.50 -3.17
N ASP A 133 17.89 -4.67 -2.87
CA ASP A 133 18.96 -4.98 -1.92
C ASP A 133 18.40 -5.19 -0.52
N GLU A 134 17.43 -4.37 -0.11
CA GLU A 134 16.74 -4.55 1.16
C GLU A 134 15.98 -5.89 1.24
N PHE A 135 15.29 -6.27 0.16
CA PHE A 135 14.66 -7.59 0.08
C PHE A 135 15.65 -8.75 0.15
N ASN A 136 16.83 -8.60 -0.44
CA ASN A 136 17.90 -9.60 -0.36
C ASN A 136 18.48 -9.67 1.05
N ARG A 137 18.68 -8.52 1.71
CA ARG A 137 19.16 -8.45 3.10
C ARG A 137 18.23 -9.16 4.06
N MET A 138 16.92 -8.98 3.91
CA MET A 138 15.92 -9.68 4.72
C MET A 138 15.90 -11.20 4.46
N ALA A 139 16.13 -11.63 3.22
CA ALA A 139 16.20 -13.06 2.91
C ALA A 139 17.43 -13.74 3.52
N LEU A 140 18.55 -13.00 3.64
CA LEU A 140 19.78 -13.49 4.26
C LEU A 140 19.73 -13.49 5.79
N ASN A 141 18.89 -12.65 6.38
CA ASN A 141 18.70 -12.54 7.83
C ASN A 141 17.26 -12.90 8.18
N PRO A 142 16.85 -14.19 8.03
CA PRO A 142 15.49 -14.57 8.38
C PRO A 142 15.22 -14.24 9.85
N PRO A 143 14.00 -13.77 10.18
CA PRO A 143 13.65 -13.55 11.58
C PRO A 143 13.87 -14.84 12.36
N PRO A 144 14.37 -14.77 13.61
CA PRO A 144 14.48 -15.94 14.46
C PRO A 144 13.15 -16.70 14.44
N PRO A 145 13.17 -18.05 14.41
CA PRO A 145 11.93 -18.83 14.47
C PRO A 145 11.09 -18.26 15.60
N ALA A 146 9.85 -17.85 15.28
CA ALA A 146 8.95 -17.28 16.28
C ALA A 146 9.02 -18.18 17.51
N GLN A 147 9.51 -17.63 18.64
CA GLN A 147 9.61 -18.40 19.86
C GLN A 147 8.18 -18.82 20.18
N ILE A 148 7.86 -20.07 19.89
CA ILE A 148 6.59 -20.69 20.22
C ILE A 148 6.54 -20.54 21.73
N SER A 149 5.79 -19.53 22.19
CA SER A 149 5.61 -19.31 23.61
C SER A 149 5.10 -20.64 24.14
N PRO A 150 5.77 -21.25 25.13
CA PRO A 150 5.35 -22.52 25.67
C PRO A 150 3.84 -22.43 25.93
N PRO A 151 3.05 -23.44 25.49
CA PRO A 151 1.61 -23.40 25.69
C PRO A 151 1.36 -23.04 27.15
N ALA A 152 0.59 -21.96 27.36
CA ALA A 152 0.34 -21.41 28.68
C ALA A 152 0.01 -22.58 29.61
N MET A 153 0.89 -22.84 30.58
CA MET A 153 0.81 -24.02 31.43
C MET A 153 -0.57 -23.97 32.10
N ALA A 154 -1.41 -24.96 31.78
CA ALA A 154 -2.77 -25.01 32.26
C ALA A 154 -2.77 -24.84 33.80
N PRO A 155 -3.67 -24.02 34.36
CA PRO A 155 -3.70 -23.80 35.81
C PRO A 155 -3.82 -25.16 36.51
N ALA A 156 -2.94 -25.39 37.49
CA ALA A 156 -2.92 -26.62 38.26
C ALA A 156 -4.31 -26.86 38.89
N PRO A 157 -4.82 -28.10 38.90
CA PRO A 157 -6.08 -28.41 39.54
C PRO A 157 -6.00 -28.07 41.02
N THR A 158 -6.79 -27.10 41.46
CA THR A 158 -7.06 -26.85 42.88
C THR A 158 -7.87 -28.02 43.42
N ASN A 159 -7.27 -28.79 44.34
CA ASN A 159 -7.99 -29.82 45.08
C ASN A 159 -9.00 -29.15 46.04
N PRO A 160 -10.24 -29.66 46.12
CA PRO A 160 -11.25 -29.21 47.06
C PRO A 160 -10.94 -29.59 48.51
#